data_AF-A0A517Q2A9-F1
#
_entry.id   AF-A0A517Q2A9-F1
#
_cell.length_a   1.000
_cell.length_b   1.000
_cell.length_c   1.000
_cell.angle_alpha   90.00
_cell.angle_beta   90.00
_cell.angle_gamma   90.00
#
_symmetry.space_group_name_H-M   'P 1'
#
loop_
_entity.id
_entity.type
_entity.pdbx_description
1 polymer ?
#
loop_
_entity_poly.entity_id
_entity_poly.type
_entity_poly.pdbx_seq_one_letter_code
_entity_poly.pdbx_strand_id
1 'polypeptide(L)'
;MTEQTQSRSWLLWGGIFAGIMLFVLVVGGVVLAALNGGSSSGTLPSGRSVTTHSDSWNLESRYEKDTVSIKTAGFKIQVTPGRVDVDGQRVAYLDTAAKNVAVDVKSGEITVHADGKWVVTVRR
;
A
#
# COMPACT_ATOMS: atom_id res chain seq x y z
N MET A 1 36.57 48.94 -5.83
CA MET A 1 36.45 47.52 -5.44
C MET A 1 35.09 47.31 -4.75
N THR A 2 34.01 47.22 -5.50
CA THR A 2 32.63 47.09 -4.94
C THR A 2 31.73 46.15 -5.75
N GLU A 3 31.98 45.97 -7.05
CA GLU A 3 31.16 45.10 -7.91
C GLU A 3 31.28 43.59 -7.61
N GLN A 4 32.43 43.10 -7.14
CA GLN A 4 32.61 41.67 -6.86
C GLN A 4 31.79 41.17 -5.66
N THR A 5 31.44 42.05 -4.72
CA THR A 5 30.71 41.66 -3.50
C THR A 5 29.21 41.46 -3.76
N GLN A 6 28.63 42.25 -4.68
CA GLN A 6 27.20 42.21 -4.99
C GLN A 6 26.82 41.00 -5.87
N SER A 7 27.66 40.65 -6.85
CA SER A 7 27.50 39.46 -7.70
C SER A 7 27.53 38.15 -6.90
N ARG A 8 28.43 38.05 -5.91
CA ARG A 8 28.55 36.88 -5.03
C ARG A 8 27.32 36.66 -4.15
N SER A 9 26.71 37.75 -3.67
CA SER A 9 25.50 37.71 -2.83
C SER A 9 24.29 37.19 -3.62
N TRP A 10 24.06 37.70 -4.84
CA TRP A 10 22.95 37.25 -5.70
C TRP A 10 23.03 35.76 -6.03
N LEU A 11 24.22 35.26 -6.38
CA LEU A 11 24.44 33.85 -6.70
C LEU A 11 24.22 32.94 -5.48
N LEU A 12 24.61 33.38 -4.29
CA LEU A 12 24.34 32.67 -3.03
C LEU A 12 22.84 32.58 -2.73
N TRP A 13 22.12 33.70 -2.84
CA TRP A 13 20.67 33.72 -2.63
C TRP A 13 19.91 32.91 -3.69
N GLY A 14 20.29 33.01 -4.97
CA GLY A 14 19.73 32.20 -6.04
C GLY A 14 19.95 30.71 -5.83
N GLY A 15 21.14 30.32 -5.35
CA GLY A 15 21.45 28.93 -4.97
C GLY A 15 20.62 28.44 -3.79
N ILE A 16 20.39 29.28 -2.77
CA ILE A 16 19.53 28.95 -1.62
C ILE A 16 18.08 28.76 -2.08
N PHE A 17 17.54 29.66 -2.89
CA PHE A 17 16.18 29.53 -3.42
C PHE A 17 16.01 28.29 -4.29
N ALA A 18 16.97 28.02 -5.18
CA ALA A 18 16.97 26.80 -5.99
C ALA A 18 17.05 25.54 -5.11
N GLY A 19 17.88 25.56 -4.05
CA GLY A 19 18.00 24.47 -3.09
C GLY A 19 16.71 24.20 -2.31
N ILE A 20 16.04 25.25 -1.83
CA ILE A 20 14.74 25.14 -1.13
C ILE A 20 13.68 24.62 -2.10
N MET A 21 13.63 25.14 -3.33
CA MET A 21 12.67 24.67 -4.34
C MET A 21 12.89 23.19 -4.67
N LEU A 22 14.14 22.75 -4.81
CA LEU A 22 14.48 21.35 -5.01
C LEU A 22 14.06 20.48 -3.82
N PHE A 23 14.30 20.96 -2.59
CA PHE A 23 13.89 20.27 -1.38
C PHE A 23 12.36 20.10 -1.31
N VAL A 24 11.59 21.14 -1.63
CA VAL A 24 10.12 21.08 -1.68
C VAL A 24 9.64 20.06 -2.72
N LEU A 25 10.25 20.03 -3.91
CA LEU A 25 9.91 19.05 -4.94
C LEU A 25 10.22 17.61 -4.51
N VAL A 26 11.38 17.38 -3.88
CA VAL A 26 11.76 16.06 -3.38
C VAL A 26 10.82 15.60 -2.27
N VAL A 27 10.59 16.44 -1.26
CA VAL A 27 9.69 16.11 -0.14
C VAL A 27 8.25 15.92 -0.63
N GLY A 28 7.76 16.80 -1.50
CA GLY A 28 6.44 16.69 -2.10
C GLY A 28 6.26 15.39 -2.88
N GLY A 29 7.27 14.98 -3.66
CA GLY A 29 7.26 13.71 -4.38
C GLY A 29 7.20 12.49 -3.45
N VAL A 30 7.95 12.50 -2.35
CA VAL A 30 7.95 11.41 -1.36
C VAL A 30 6.59 11.30 -0.66
N VAL A 31 5.96 12.43 -0.29
CA VAL A 31 4.63 12.42 0.34
C VAL A 31 3.57 11.90 -0.64
N LEU A 32 3.61 12.30 -1.91
CA LEU A 32 2.67 11.80 -2.91
C LEU A 32 2.80 10.28 -3.11
N ALA A 33 4.03 9.76 -3.13
CA ALA A 33 4.28 8.33 -3.24
C ALA A 33 3.74 7.55 -2.03
N ALA A 34 3.84 8.12 -0.83
CA ALA A 34 3.30 7.49 0.39
C ALA A 34 1.76 7.46 0.43
N LEU A 35 1.08 8.38 -0.27
CA LEU A 35 -0.38 8.47 -0.31
C LEU A 35 -1.03 7.55 -1.35
N ASN A 36 -0.30 7.10 -2.37
CA ASN A 36 -0.85 6.27 -3.45
C ASN A 36 -1.00 4.79 -3.07
N GLY A 37 -0.62 4.40 -1.85
CA GLY A 37 -0.79 3.05 -1.38
C GLY A 37 0.02 2.01 -2.17
N GLY A 38 -0.26 0.74 -1.91
CA GLY A 38 0.35 -0.39 -2.60
C GLY A 38 -0.69 -1.30 -3.25
N SER A 39 -0.25 -2.04 -4.26
CA SER A 39 -0.97 -3.20 -4.76
C SER A 39 -0.05 -4.41 -4.79
N SER A 40 -0.55 -5.57 -4.38
CA SER A 40 0.10 -6.85 -4.55
C SER A 40 -0.84 -7.83 -5.21
N SER A 41 -0.31 -8.70 -6.05
CA SER A 41 -1.07 -9.81 -6.60
C SER A 41 -0.18 -11.03 -6.74
N GLY A 42 -0.78 -12.20 -6.65
CA GLY A 42 -0.10 -13.46 -6.84
C GLY A 42 -1.07 -14.62 -6.97
N THR A 43 -0.55 -15.73 -7.46
CA THR A 43 -1.33 -16.95 -7.67
C THR A 43 -0.85 -18.01 -6.69
N LEU A 44 -1.79 -18.59 -5.96
CA LEU A 44 -1.56 -19.71 -5.06
C LEU A 44 -1.41 -21.03 -5.85
N PRO A 45 -0.76 -22.06 -5.29
CA PRO A 45 -0.64 -23.38 -5.91
C PRO A 45 -1.99 -24.05 -6.25
N SER A 46 -3.08 -23.71 -5.57
CA SER A 46 -4.43 -24.14 -5.97
C SER A 46 -4.93 -23.55 -7.30
N GLY A 47 -4.19 -22.60 -7.88
CA GLY A 47 -4.62 -21.82 -9.05
C GLY A 47 -5.49 -20.61 -8.68
N ARG A 48 -5.73 -20.36 -7.39
CA ARG A 48 -6.45 -19.18 -6.91
C ARG A 48 -5.57 -17.94 -7.01
N SER A 49 -6.05 -16.90 -7.68
CA SER A 49 -5.45 -15.57 -7.66
C SER A 49 -5.88 -14.82 -6.41
N VAL A 50 -4.92 -14.19 -5.73
CA VAL A 50 -5.18 -13.26 -4.65
C VAL A 50 -4.65 -11.90 -5.06
N THR A 51 -5.52 -10.91 -5.05
CA THR A 51 -5.19 -9.51 -5.31
C THR A 51 -5.41 -8.71 -4.04
N THR A 52 -4.55 -7.75 -3.78
CA THR A 52 -4.61 -6.93 -2.58
C THR A 52 -4.29 -5.50 -2.95
N HIS A 53 -5.20 -4.61 -2.58
CA HIS A 53 -4.99 -3.17 -2.71
C HIS A 53 -5.04 -2.56 -1.32
N SER A 54 -4.13 -1.63 -1.05
CA SER A 54 -4.12 -0.90 0.22
C SER A 54 -3.73 0.54 0.01
N ASP A 55 -4.41 1.48 0.67
CA ASP A 55 -4.00 2.89 0.77
C ASP A 55 -2.84 3.12 1.77
N SER A 56 -2.33 2.04 2.37
CA SER A 56 -1.21 2.08 3.31
C SER A 56 0.13 2.24 2.58
N TRP A 57 1.00 3.07 3.16
CA TRP A 57 2.41 3.24 2.75
C TRP A 57 3.23 1.94 2.83
N ASN A 58 2.79 0.97 3.64
CA ASN A 58 3.37 -0.35 3.73
C ASN A 58 2.35 -1.41 3.33
N LEU A 59 2.69 -2.22 2.33
CA LEU A 59 1.95 -3.41 1.90
C LEU A 59 2.96 -4.52 1.58
N GLU A 60 2.92 -5.59 2.35
CA GLU A 60 3.73 -6.78 2.13
C GLU A 60 2.79 -7.98 1.98
N SER A 61 2.98 -8.79 0.95
CA SER A 61 2.21 -10.02 0.74
C SER A 61 3.17 -11.19 0.61
N ARG A 62 2.99 -12.19 1.47
CA ARG A 62 3.77 -13.43 1.49
C ARG A 62 2.87 -14.59 1.12
N TYR A 63 3.25 -15.28 0.05
CA TYR A 63 2.55 -16.44 -0.49
C TYR A 63 3.30 -17.68 -0.03
N GLU A 64 2.65 -18.55 0.75
CA GLU A 64 3.24 -19.80 1.22
C GLU A 64 2.21 -20.91 1.16
N LYS A 65 2.53 -21.98 0.40
CA LYS A 65 1.58 -23.05 0.08
C LYS A 65 0.29 -22.41 -0.46
N ASP A 66 -0.86 -22.86 0.01
CA ASP A 66 -2.17 -22.35 -0.39
C ASP A 66 -2.68 -21.23 0.54
N THR A 67 -1.76 -20.41 1.06
CA THR A 67 -2.06 -19.36 2.03
C THR A 67 -1.34 -18.08 1.67
N VAL A 68 -2.04 -16.97 1.79
CA VAL A 68 -1.51 -15.63 1.65
C VAL A 68 -1.55 -14.93 2.99
N SER A 69 -0.41 -14.37 3.39
CA SER A 69 -0.30 -13.46 4.52
C SER A 69 -0.05 -12.05 4.01
N ILE A 70 -1.01 -11.16 4.20
CA ILE A 70 -0.94 -9.74 3.84
C ILE A 70 -0.68 -8.96 5.12
N LYS A 71 0.37 -8.16 5.14
CA LYS A 71 0.63 -7.17 6.19
C LYS A 71 0.52 -5.78 5.59
N THR A 72 -0.30 -4.96 6.23
CA THR A 72 -0.36 -3.52 6.00
C THR A 72 0.13 -2.78 7.24
N ALA A 73 0.21 -1.45 7.21
CA ALA A 73 0.59 -0.68 8.40
C ALA A 73 -0.40 -0.82 9.58
N GLY A 74 -1.65 -1.23 9.33
CA GLY A 74 -2.70 -1.32 10.35
C GLY A 74 -3.33 -2.70 10.55
N PHE A 75 -3.10 -3.65 9.64
CA PHE A 75 -3.77 -4.95 9.64
C PHE A 75 -2.83 -6.09 9.27
N LYS A 76 -3.08 -7.26 9.88
CA LYS A 76 -2.53 -8.54 9.45
C LYS A 76 -3.67 -9.41 8.94
N ILE A 77 -3.74 -9.57 7.62
CA ILE A 77 -4.79 -10.35 6.96
C ILE A 77 -4.18 -11.68 6.51
N GLN A 78 -4.90 -12.77 6.76
CA GLN A 78 -4.50 -14.10 6.34
C GLN A 78 -5.63 -14.74 5.54
N VAL A 79 -5.35 -15.03 4.26
CA VAL A 79 -6.26 -15.70 3.36
C VAL A 79 -5.82 -17.16 3.26
N THR A 80 -6.67 -18.07 3.71
CA THR A 80 -6.44 -19.52 3.69
C THR A 80 -7.54 -20.20 2.87
N PRO A 81 -7.38 -21.49 2.52
CA PRO A 81 -8.43 -22.21 1.80
C PRO A 81 -9.70 -22.24 2.66
N GLY A 82 -10.76 -21.62 2.16
CA GLY A 82 -12.07 -21.62 2.80
C GLY A 82 -12.32 -20.55 3.87
N ARG A 83 -11.35 -19.67 4.20
CA ARG A 83 -11.60 -18.58 5.17
C ARG A 83 -10.63 -17.40 5.07
N VAL A 84 -11.07 -16.27 5.62
CA VAL A 84 -10.23 -15.09 5.86
C VAL A 84 -10.18 -14.79 7.35
N ASP A 85 -8.97 -14.58 7.84
CA ASP A 85 -8.67 -14.17 9.20
C ASP A 85 -8.04 -12.75 9.17
N VAL A 86 -8.47 -11.85 10.05
CA VAL A 86 -7.94 -10.50 10.24
C VAL A 86 -7.47 -10.37 11.68
N ASP A 87 -6.21 -9.96 11.87
CA ASP A 87 -5.56 -9.85 13.18
C ASP A 87 -5.67 -11.13 14.03
N GLY A 88 -5.72 -12.30 13.37
CA GLY A 88 -5.85 -13.60 14.01
C GLY A 88 -7.30 -14.02 14.33
N GLN A 89 -8.28 -13.16 14.08
CA GLN A 89 -9.70 -13.48 14.23
C GLN A 89 -10.32 -13.82 12.88
N ARG A 90 -11.08 -14.91 12.81
CA ARG A 90 -11.86 -15.25 11.62
C ARG A 90 -12.96 -14.25 11.40
N VAL A 91 -12.98 -13.65 10.21
CA VAL A 91 -14.01 -12.66 9.83
C VAL A 91 -14.99 -13.21 8.81
N ALA A 92 -14.57 -14.18 7.99
CA ALA A 92 -15.46 -14.78 6.99
C ALA A 92 -15.00 -16.18 6.54
N TYR A 93 -15.96 -16.92 5.97
CA TYR A 93 -15.71 -18.10 5.18
C TYR A 93 -15.63 -17.71 3.70
N LEU A 94 -14.72 -18.35 2.97
CA LEU A 94 -14.60 -18.24 1.53
C LEU A 94 -15.12 -19.53 0.90
N ASP A 95 -15.72 -19.42 -0.28
CA ASP A 95 -15.95 -20.59 -1.09
C ASP A 95 -14.60 -21.22 -1.48
N THR A 96 -14.44 -22.53 -1.28
CA THR A 96 -13.23 -23.26 -1.67
C THR A 96 -13.10 -23.37 -3.19
N ALA A 97 -14.20 -23.24 -3.93
CA ALA A 97 -14.20 -23.20 -5.39
C ALA A 97 -13.80 -21.83 -5.96
N ALA A 98 -13.76 -20.77 -5.13
CA ALA A 98 -13.45 -19.43 -5.61
C ALA A 98 -12.05 -19.37 -6.23
N LYS A 99 -11.92 -18.73 -7.40
CA LYS A 99 -10.65 -18.62 -8.14
C LYS A 99 -9.96 -17.29 -7.98
N ASN A 100 -10.69 -16.24 -7.63
CA ASN A 100 -10.15 -14.92 -7.40
C ASN A 100 -10.60 -14.42 -6.03
N VAL A 101 -9.65 -13.95 -5.22
CA VAL A 101 -9.92 -13.27 -3.96
C VAL A 101 -9.28 -11.90 -4.01
N ALA A 102 -10.10 -10.85 -3.93
CA ALA A 102 -9.63 -9.48 -3.83
C ALA A 102 -9.79 -8.99 -2.39
N VAL A 103 -8.73 -8.37 -1.87
CA VAL A 103 -8.70 -7.78 -0.53
C VAL A 103 -8.39 -6.30 -0.67
N ASP A 104 -9.36 -5.45 -0.37
CA ASP A 104 -9.23 -4.01 -0.43
C ASP A 104 -9.13 -3.46 1.00
N VAL A 105 -8.04 -2.77 1.29
CA VAL A 105 -7.79 -2.11 2.58
C VAL A 105 -7.81 -0.61 2.37
N LYS A 106 -8.80 0.08 2.94
CA LYS A 106 -8.96 1.52 2.77
C LYS A 106 -9.47 2.16 4.04
N SER A 107 -8.81 3.22 4.51
CA SER A 107 -9.30 4.08 5.60
C SER A 107 -9.72 3.33 6.88
N GLY A 108 -8.97 2.29 7.27
CA GLY A 108 -9.27 1.47 8.45
C GLY A 108 -10.36 0.40 8.24
N GLU A 109 -10.75 0.17 6.99
CA GLU A 109 -11.72 -0.84 6.59
C GLU A 109 -11.05 -1.88 5.68
N ILE A 110 -11.44 -3.14 5.86
CA ILE A 110 -11.03 -4.26 5.00
C ILE A 110 -12.28 -4.80 4.34
N THR A 111 -12.31 -4.77 3.01
CA THR A 111 -13.35 -5.41 2.22
C THR A 111 -12.76 -6.60 1.46
N VAL A 112 -13.46 -7.73 1.51
CA VAL A 112 -13.06 -8.95 0.81
C VAL A 112 -14.10 -9.29 -0.24
N HIS A 113 -13.62 -9.53 -1.45
CA HIS A 113 -14.41 -10.07 -2.56
C HIS A 113 -13.88 -11.44 -2.99
N ALA A 114 -14.78 -12.35 -3.33
CA ALA A 114 -14.45 -13.65 -3.93
C ALA A 114 -15.19 -13.78 -5.26
N ASP A 115 -14.45 -14.00 -6.35
CA ASP A 115 -14.96 -14.02 -7.73
C ASP A 115 -15.86 -12.80 -8.06
N GLY A 116 -15.48 -11.63 -7.55
CA GLY A 116 -16.22 -10.37 -7.72
C GLY A 116 -17.47 -10.23 -6.83
N LYS A 117 -17.81 -11.23 -6.01
CA LYS A 117 -18.89 -11.15 -5.04
C LYS A 117 -18.38 -10.64 -3.70
N TRP A 118 -19.13 -9.75 -3.07
CA TRP A 118 -18.86 -9.30 -1.71
C TRP A 118 -18.95 -10.48 -0.73
N VAL A 119 -17.94 -10.61 0.15
CA VAL A 119 -17.87 -11.65 1.18
C VAL A 119 -18.03 -11.04 2.56
N VAL A 120 -17.23 -10.04 2.88
CA VAL A 120 -17.24 -9.37 4.19
C VAL A 120 -16.61 -8.00 4.12
N THR A 121 -17.06 -7.13 5.01
CA THR A 121 -16.44 -5.86 5.34
C THR A 121 -16.17 -5.82 6.84
N VAL A 122 -14.95 -5.49 7.22
CA VAL A 122 -14.50 -5.40 8.62
C VAL A 122 -13.94 -4.02 8.84
N ARG A 123 -14.40 -3.36 9.91
CA ARG A 123 -13.91 -2.05 10.31
C ARG A 123 -13.32 -2.13 11.71
N ARG A 124 -12.20 -1.44 11.90
CA ARG A 124 -11.57 -1.24 13.20
C ARG A 124 -11.85 0.15 13.74
#